data_AF-A0A258KCJ2-F1
#
_entry.id   AF-A0A258KCJ2-F1
#
_cell.length_a   1.000
_cell.length_b   1.000
_cell.length_c   1.000
_cell.angle_alpha   90.00
_cell.angle_beta   90.00
_cell.angle_gamma   90.00
#
_symmetry.space_group_name_H-M   'P 1'
#
loop_
_entity.id
_entity.type
_entity.pdbx_description
1 polymer ?
#
loop_
_entity_poly.entity_id
_entity_poly.type
_entity_poly.pdbx_seq_one_letter_code
_entity_poly.pdbx_strand_id
1 'polypeptide(L)'
;KDGTVTNSERRISRQRALFAAPGQARPDWRIIADVAKAMGFDGFGWGTQASVFREWARLTAYENEGRLLNLSGLTALGPDGYATLRPVQWPVAADGTGTARLFVEGRFQTPDGRARMIPTRPRGPADAVDAVYPLSLNTGRIRDQWHTMTRTGLAADLCRHAPEPFVEMHQVDAEAAGIREGALTRVVTRRGEAVALARITDRQRPGGVFMPMHWTDAFAPSGRSNALIAPNVDPTSGQPEFKHTPARIRAYRETWKGFFLSRDILGAPTGQDLVWRRIPQDACQQHEFAGRGDTDQRDAVRKVLSRGLIGEVVAYEDPGSGSRREAWVRDGRLVAVLFMTTTGRLPPRDWLADLFSMPVLSRDARSALLFGRPPGAPVDKGPLVCVCLKVGAKAVQ
;
A
#
# COMPACT_ATOMS: atom_id res chain seq x y z
N LYS A 1 -5.45 1.94 19.71
CA LYS A 1 -6.92 2.03 19.67
C LYS A 1 -7.46 1.26 20.86
N ASP A 2 -8.58 1.69 21.42
CA ASP A 2 -9.28 0.99 22.48
C ASP A 2 -10.71 0.72 22.03
N GLY A 3 -11.12 -0.55 21.96
CA GLY A 3 -12.41 -0.95 21.39
C GLY A 3 -12.62 -2.47 21.36
N THR A 4 -13.62 -2.90 20.60
CA THR A 4 -13.82 -4.29 20.21
C THR A 4 -13.73 -4.44 18.69
N VAL A 5 -13.33 -5.63 18.24
CA VAL A 5 -13.30 -6.01 16.82
C VAL A 5 -13.96 -7.37 16.65
N THR A 6 -14.57 -7.60 15.49
CA THR A 6 -15.17 -8.90 15.14
C THR A 6 -14.43 -9.49 13.95
N ASN A 7 -13.96 -10.74 14.07
CA ASN A 7 -13.30 -11.46 12.97
C ASN A 7 -14.31 -12.22 12.09
N SER A 8 -13.81 -12.93 11.07
CA SER A 8 -14.63 -13.64 10.09
C SER A 8 -15.44 -14.83 10.65
N GLU A 9 -15.14 -15.31 11.85
CA GLU A 9 -15.92 -16.34 12.55
C GLU A 9 -16.92 -15.74 13.56
N ARG A 10 -17.21 -14.43 13.46
CA ARG A 10 -18.12 -13.68 14.36
C ARG A 10 -17.59 -13.48 15.78
N ARG A 11 -16.30 -13.70 16.03
CA ARG A 11 -15.73 -13.57 17.37
C ARG A 11 -15.43 -12.11 17.70
N ILE A 12 -16.14 -11.58 18.68
CA ILE A 12 -15.89 -10.28 19.29
C ILE A 12 -14.70 -10.42 20.24
N SER A 13 -13.69 -9.59 20.06
CA SER A 13 -12.48 -9.57 20.89
C SER A 13 -12.16 -8.15 21.35
N ARG A 14 -11.58 -8.03 22.55
CA ARG A 14 -11.18 -6.75 23.14
C ARG A 14 -9.81 -6.31 22.62
N GLN A 15 -9.75 -5.15 21.97
CA GLN A 15 -8.51 -4.49 21.57
C GLN A 15 -8.17 -3.37 22.55
N ARG A 16 -7.09 -3.52 23.31
CA ARG A 16 -6.66 -2.56 24.35
C ARG A 16 -5.63 -1.57 23.80
N ALA A 17 -5.67 -0.34 24.28
CA ALA A 17 -4.64 0.65 23.94
C ALA A 17 -3.29 0.23 24.54
N LEU A 18 -2.23 0.28 23.73
CA LEU A 18 -0.85 0.05 24.16
C LEU A 18 -0.08 1.36 24.39
N PHE A 19 -0.41 2.41 23.64
CA PHE A 19 0.23 3.72 23.70
C PHE A 19 -0.83 4.82 23.84
N ALA A 20 -0.41 5.95 24.42
CA ALA A 20 -1.18 7.19 24.36
C ALA A 20 -1.44 7.60 22.91
N ALA A 21 -2.55 8.31 22.69
CA ALA A 21 -2.83 8.88 21.38
C ALA A 21 -1.79 9.97 21.04
N PRO A 22 -1.30 10.05 19.80
CA PRO A 22 -0.34 11.07 19.41
C PRO A 22 -1.00 12.46 19.42
N GLY A 23 -0.35 13.43 20.09
CA GLY A 23 -0.83 14.81 20.16
C GLY A 23 -2.27 14.92 20.66
N GLN A 24 -3.13 15.56 19.87
CA GLN A 24 -4.56 15.76 20.17
C GLN A 24 -5.47 14.73 19.47
N ALA A 25 -4.92 13.61 18.97
CA ALA A 25 -5.73 12.60 18.28
C ALA A 25 -6.75 11.97 19.24
N ARG A 26 -7.99 11.82 18.77
CA ARG A 26 -9.13 11.30 19.55
C ARG A 26 -9.73 10.08 18.86
N PRO A 27 -10.37 9.16 19.60
CA PRO A 27 -11.07 8.04 19.00
C PRO A 27 -12.28 8.53 18.18
N ASP A 28 -12.56 7.85 17.07
CA ASP A 28 -13.56 8.25 16.08
C ASP A 28 -14.95 8.50 16.70
N TRP A 29 -15.40 7.62 17.61
CA TRP A 29 -16.70 7.75 18.28
C TRP A 29 -16.82 9.08 19.05
N ARG A 30 -15.71 9.57 19.62
CA ARG A 30 -15.71 10.80 20.40
C ARG A 30 -15.73 12.03 19.50
N ILE A 31 -15.05 11.96 18.36
CA ILE A 31 -15.11 13.00 17.33
C ILE A 31 -16.55 13.15 16.84
N ILE A 32 -17.21 12.03 16.50
CA ILE A 32 -18.60 12.02 16.03
C ILE A 32 -19.55 12.56 17.12
N ALA A 33 -19.38 12.11 18.37
CA ALA A 33 -20.21 12.56 19.48
C ALA A 33 -20.09 14.06 19.75
N ASP A 34 -18.89 14.63 19.67
CA ASP A 34 -18.70 16.06 19.88
C ASP A 34 -19.28 16.90 18.73
N VAL A 35 -19.17 16.43 17.48
CA VAL A 35 -19.83 17.09 16.34
C VAL A 35 -21.35 17.07 16.52
N ALA A 36 -21.94 15.93 16.87
CA ALA A 36 -23.38 15.83 17.09
C ALA A 36 -23.86 16.76 18.22
N LYS A 37 -23.12 16.84 19.34
CA LYS A 37 -23.40 17.80 20.42
C LYS A 37 -23.29 19.25 19.96
N ALA A 38 -22.27 19.58 19.17
CA ALA A 38 -22.10 20.93 18.63
C ALA A 38 -23.24 21.31 17.68
N MET A 39 -23.85 20.33 17.00
CA MET A 39 -25.05 20.51 16.19
C MET A 39 -26.36 20.55 17.00
N GLY A 40 -26.31 20.38 18.33
CA GLY A 40 -27.47 20.43 19.22
C GLY A 40 -28.23 19.10 19.37
N PHE A 41 -27.64 17.96 18.97
CA PHE A 41 -28.26 16.65 19.16
C PHE A 41 -27.95 16.04 20.53
N ASP A 42 -28.99 15.45 21.14
CA ASP A 42 -28.89 14.64 22.36
C ASP A 42 -28.48 13.18 22.06
N GLY A 43 -28.19 12.40 23.12
CA GLY A 43 -27.87 10.97 23.01
C GLY A 43 -26.39 10.65 22.80
N PHE A 44 -25.54 11.64 22.52
CA PHE A 44 -24.10 11.45 22.29
C PHE A 44 -23.25 11.59 23.56
N GLY A 45 -23.87 11.40 24.73
CA GLY A 45 -23.30 11.63 26.07
C GLY A 45 -22.26 10.62 26.56
N TRP A 46 -21.80 9.68 25.72
CA TRP A 46 -20.94 8.58 26.15
C TRP A 46 -19.64 9.06 26.81
N GLY A 47 -19.39 8.55 28.02
CA GLY A 47 -18.16 8.82 28.77
C GLY A 47 -17.01 7.90 28.34
N THR A 48 -17.31 6.67 27.90
CA THR A 48 -16.30 5.65 27.57
C THR A 48 -16.74 4.77 26.40
N GLN A 49 -15.78 4.07 25.80
CA GLN A 49 -16.00 3.01 24.81
C GLN A 49 -16.93 1.92 25.34
N ALA A 50 -16.87 1.62 26.65
CA ALA A 50 -17.76 0.65 27.28
C ALA A 50 -19.22 1.09 27.22
N SER A 51 -19.50 2.40 27.40
CA SER A 51 -20.86 2.92 27.23
C SER A 51 -21.36 2.83 25.78
N VAL A 52 -20.50 3.10 24.79
CA VAL A 52 -20.84 2.93 23.36
C VAL A 52 -21.13 1.46 23.05
N PHE A 53 -20.26 0.55 23.49
CA PHE A 53 -20.42 -0.88 23.26
C PHE A 53 -21.70 -1.44 23.90
N ARG A 54 -22.00 -1.02 25.14
CA ARG A 54 -23.19 -1.45 25.86
C ARG A 54 -24.47 -0.97 25.16
N GLU A 55 -24.49 0.26 24.67
CA GLU A 55 -25.61 0.76 23.88
C GLU A 55 -25.79 -0.04 22.60
N TRP A 56 -24.70 -0.29 21.86
CA TRP A 56 -24.74 -1.14 20.68
C TRP A 56 -25.30 -2.54 21.01
N ALA A 57 -24.82 -3.19 22.07
CA ALA A 57 -25.32 -4.50 22.50
C ALA A 57 -26.82 -4.46 22.81
N ARG A 58 -27.29 -3.42 23.53
CA ARG A 58 -28.72 -3.21 23.80
C ARG A 58 -29.53 -3.04 22.53
N LEU A 59 -29.05 -2.27 21.55
CA LEU A 59 -29.71 -2.11 20.26
C LEU A 59 -29.80 -3.43 19.48
N THR A 60 -28.78 -4.30 19.57
CA THR A 60 -28.88 -5.64 18.95
C THR A 60 -29.89 -6.55 19.64
N ALA A 61 -30.18 -6.34 20.92
CA ALA A 61 -31.13 -7.16 21.70
C ALA A 61 -32.56 -6.60 21.69
N TYR A 62 -32.71 -5.28 21.57
CA TYR A 62 -33.98 -4.58 21.61
C TYR A 62 -34.92 -5.07 20.51
N GLU A 63 -36.11 -5.56 20.90
CA GLU A 63 -37.12 -6.11 19.99
C GLU A 63 -36.54 -7.13 18.99
N ASN A 64 -35.56 -7.93 19.46
CA ASN A 64 -34.92 -8.94 18.62
C ASN A 64 -35.60 -10.30 18.72
N GLU A 65 -36.66 -10.50 17.94
CA GLU A 65 -37.44 -11.75 17.91
C GLU A 65 -36.93 -12.79 16.90
N GLY A 66 -35.79 -12.54 16.24
CA GLY A 66 -35.29 -13.50 15.24
C GLY A 66 -34.01 -13.15 14.50
N ARG A 67 -33.40 -11.97 14.70
CA ARG A 67 -32.13 -11.59 14.07
C ARG A 67 -30.97 -12.32 14.74
N LEU A 68 -30.09 -12.92 13.94
CA LEU A 68 -28.94 -13.68 14.44
C LEU A 68 -27.92 -12.82 15.21
N LEU A 69 -27.74 -11.55 14.84
CA LEU A 69 -26.90 -10.66 15.63
C LEU A 69 -27.69 -10.24 16.87
N ASN A 70 -27.50 -10.99 17.96
CA ASN A 70 -28.08 -10.71 19.26
C ASN A 70 -26.99 -10.80 20.33
N LEU A 71 -26.80 -9.73 21.10
CA LEU A 71 -25.80 -9.63 22.16
C LEU A 71 -26.45 -9.45 23.53
N SER A 72 -27.61 -10.08 23.78
CA SER A 72 -28.37 -9.97 25.03
C SER A 72 -27.51 -10.20 26.27
N GLY A 73 -26.59 -11.19 26.22
CA GLY A 73 -25.66 -11.49 27.31
C GLY A 73 -24.61 -10.41 27.62
N LEU A 74 -24.50 -9.38 26.77
CA LEU A 74 -23.53 -8.29 26.91
C LEU A 74 -24.19 -6.93 27.21
N THR A 75 -25.51 -6.88 27.38
CA THR A 75 -26.29 -5.64 27.56
C THR A 75 -26.09 -4.96 28.92
N ALA A 76 -25.66 -5.73 29.93
CA ALA A 76 -25.37 -5.27 31.29
C ALA A 76 -23.87 -5.10 31.55
N LEU A 77 -23.03 -5.17 30.51
CA LEU A 77 -21.58 -5.15 30.65
C LEU A 77 -21.10 -3.79 31.21
N GLY A 78 -20.62 -3.82 32.46
CA GLY A 78 -19.99 -2.69 33.12
C GLY A 78 -18.57 -2.42 32.61
N PRO A 79 -17.91 -1.34 33.08
CA PRO A 79 -16.54 -1.01 32.68
C PRO A 79 -15.54 -2.16 32.87
N ASP A 80 -15.57 -2.84 34.02
CA ASP A 80 -14.63 -3.92 34.33
C ASP A 80 -14.88 -5.17 33.48
N GLY A 81 -16.16 -5.52 33.28
CA GLY A 81 -16.56 -6.61 32.39
C GLY A 81 -16.14 -6.33 30.94
N TYR A 82 -16.27 -5.09 30.47
CA TYR A 82 -15.79 -4.69 29.15
C TYR A 82 -14.25 -4.71 29.05
N ALA A 83 -13.55 -4.28 30.10
CA ALA A 83 -12.10 -4.31 30.15
C ALA A 83 -11.55 -5.74 30.12
N THR A 84 -12.26 -6.69 30.73
CA THR A 84 -11.87 -8.10 30.84
C THR A 84 -12.59 -9.03 29.86
N LEU A 85 -13.39 -8.48 28.93
CA LEU A 85 -14.18 -9.24 27.97
C LEU A 85 -13.34 -10.29 27.25
N ARG A 86 -13.70 -11.56 27.46
CA ARG A 86 -13.09 -12.70 26.78
C ARG A 86 -13.66 -12.81 25.36
N PRO A 87 -12.87 -13.33 24.40
CA PRO A 87 -13.36 -13.51 23.04
C PRO A 87 -14.61 -14.39 22.96
N VAL A 88 -15.67 -13.89 22.33
CA VAL A 88 -16.97 -14.59 22.27
C VAL A 88 -17.56 -14.48 20.87
N GLN A 89 -18.13 -15.58 20.34
CA GLN A 89 -18.82 -15.58 19.04
C GLN A 89 -20.28 -15.21 19.21
N TRP A 90 -20.77 -14.27 18.40
CA TRP A 90 -22.19 -13.93 18.41
C TRP A 90 -23.00 -14.93 17.55
N PRO A 91 -24.31 -15.12 17.84
CA PRO A 91 -25.07 -14.54 18.96
C PRO A 91 -24.59 -14.95 20.35
N VAL A 92 -24.81 -14.06 21.33
CA VAL A 92 -24.46 -14.25 22.74
C VAL A 92 -25.75 -14.29 23.55
N ALA A 93 -26.09 -15.46 24.06
CA ALA A 93 -27.28 -15.71 24.87
C ALA A 93 -27.25 -14.90 26.18
N ALA A 94 -28.41 -14.74 26.85
CA ALA A 94 -28.54 -13.90 28.03
C ALA A 94 -27.63 -14.30 29.21
N ASP A 95 -27.25 -15.58 29.28
CA ASP A 95 -26.28 -16.12 30.25
C ASP A 95 -24.81 -15.82 29.89
N GLY A 96 -24.56 -15.16 28.76
CA GLY A 96 -23.22 -14.85 28.25
C GLY A 96 -22.63 -15.93 27.32
N THR A 97 -23.35 -17.02 27.06
CA THR A 97 -22.87 -18.11 26.20
C THR A 97 -22.86 -17.68 24.73
N GLY A 98 -21.70 -17.81 24.07
CA GLY A 98 -21.54 -17.53 22.64
C GLY A 98 -21.93 -18.71 21.74
N THR A 99 -22.25 -18.41 20.48
CA THR A 99 -22.70 -19.41 19.50
C THR A 99 -21.59 -19.78 18.51
N ALA A 100 -21.09 -21.01 18.56
CA ALA A 100 -19.97 -21.45 17.72
C ALA A 100 -20.31 -21.54 16.22
N ARG A 101 -21.48 -22.08 15.89
CA ARG A 101 -21.95 -22.29 14.50
C ARG A 101 -23.41 -21.86 14.37
N LEU A 102 -23.75 -21.26 13.24
CA LEU A 102 -25.14 -20.93 12.90
C LEU A 102 -25.73 -22.03 12.03
N PHE A 103 -27.05 -22.12 12.01
CA PHE A 103 -27.84 -22.99 11.13
C PHE A 103 -27.62 -24.50 11.33
N VAL A 104 -27.10 -24.92 12.50
CA VAL A 104 -26.87 -26.33 12.82
C VAL A 104 -28.15 -27.17 12.84
N GLU A 105 -29.30 -26.53 13.09
CA GLU A 105 -30.64 -27.14 13.07
C GLU A 105 -31.33 -27.03 11.70
N GLY A 106 -30.64 -26.55 10.66
CA GLY A 106 -31.22 -26.38 9.33
C GLY A 106 -32.25 -25.25 9.21
N ARG A 107 -32.34 -24.35 10.19
CA ARG A 107 -33.22 -23.17 10.19
C ARG A 107 -32.49 -21.92 9.73
N PHE A 108 -32.87 -21.36 8.59
CA PHE A 108 -32.24 -20.20 7.96
C PHE A 108 -33.01 -18.89 8.27
N GLN A 109 -32.39 -17.73 7.98
CA GLN A 109 -33.02 -16.40 8.13
C GLN A 109 -33.95 -16.08 6.97
N THR A 110 -34.95 -16.93 6.78
CA THR A 110 -36.04 -16.78 5.81
C THR A 110 -37.37 -16.91 6.56
N PRO A 111 -38.47 -16.32 6.06
CA PRO A 111 -39.78 -16.39 6.73
C PRO A 111 -40.27 -17.81 7.05
N ASP A 112 -39.91 -18.81 6.23
CA ASP A 112 -40.26 -20.22 6.40
C ASP A 112 -39.14 -21.07 7.04
N GLY A 113 -38.01 -20.44 7.38
CA GLY A 113 -36.83 -21.09 7.94
C GLY A 113 -36.06 -21.99 6.97
N ARG A 114 -36.42 -22.06 5.69
CA ARG A 114 -35.76 -22.93 4.70
C ARG A 114 -34.71 -22.17 3.90
N ALA A 115 -33.59 -22.82 3.57
CA ALA A 115 -32.62 -22.29 2.61
C ALA A 115 -33.26 -22.14 1.23
N ARG A 116 -32.90 -21.08 0.51
CA ARG A 116 -33.38 -20.82 -0.85
C ARG A 116 -32.27 -21.08 -1.84
N MET A 117 -32.50 -21.97 -2.79
CA MET A 117 -31.63 -22.13 -3.96
C MET A 117 -31.97 -21.02 -4.96
N ILE A 118 -30.97 -20.26 -5.37
CA ILE A 118 -31.13 -19.16 -6.34
C ILE A 118 -30.49 -19.59 -7.65
N PRO A 119 -31.26 -19.81 -8.73
CA PRO A 119 -30.68 -20.12 -10.03
C PRO A 119 -30.05 -18.86 -10.63
N THR A 120 -28.71 -18.82 -10.65
CA THR A 120 -27.96 -17.69 -11.20
C THR A 120 -27.42 -18.04 -12.58
N ARG A 121 -27.87 -17.34 -13.62
CA ARG A 121 -27.29 -17.46 -14.96
C ARG A 121 -25.91 -16.78 -14.98
N PRO A 122 -24.85 -17.48 -15.42
CA PRO A 122 -23.53 -16.86 -15.61
C PRO A 122 -23.61 -15.67 -16.56
N ARG A 123 -22.89 -14.60 -16.25
CA ARG A 123 -22.72 -13.43 -17.12
C ARG A 123 -21.24 -13.14 -17.25
N GLY A 124 -20.85 -12.62 -18.40
CA GLY A 124 -19.49 -12.11 -18.61
C GLY A 124 -19.25 -10.83 -17.80
N PRO A 125 -18.02 -10.30 -17.85
CA PRO A 125 -17.71 -9.00 -17.25
C PRO A 125 -18.57 -7.90 -17.85
N ALA A 126 -18.83 -6.83 -17.09
CA ALA A 126 -19.64 -5.71 -17.57
C ALA A 126 -19.00 -5.03 -18.80
N ASP A 127 -17.67 -4.88 -18.79
CA ASP A 127 -16.89 -4.44 -19.94
C ASP A 127 -15.99 -5.57 -20.42
N ALA A 128 -16.23 -6.10 -21.62
CA ALA A 128 -15.38 -7.12 -22.24
C ALA A 128 -14.13 -6.50 -22.90
N VAL A 129 -13.08 -7.32 -23.04
CA VAL A 129 -11.89 -6.97 -23.84
C VAL A 129 -12.25 -6.81 -25.32
N ASP A 130 -11.48 -6.00 -26.04
CA ASP A 130 -11.67 -5.75 -27.47
C ASP A 130 -10.33 -5.47 -28.18
N ALA A 131 -10.37 -5.16 -29.47
CA ALA A 131 -9.16 -4.90 -30.26
C ALA A 131 -8.34 -3.68 -29.78
N VAL A 132 -8.96 -2.71 -29.11
CA VAL A 132 -8.28 -1.52 -28.57
C VAL A 132 -7.66 -1.80 -27.20
N TYR A 133 -8.35 -2.60 -26.40
CA TYR A 133 -7.97 -3.02 -25.04
C TYR A 133 -8.04 -4.55 -24.91
N PRO A 134 -7.05 -5.26 -25.48
CA PRO A 134 -7.12 -6.72 -25.65
C PRO A 134 -6.81 -7.51 -24.38
N LEU A 135 -6.36 -6.85 -23.31
CA LEU A 135 -5.93 -7.51 -22.07
C LEU A 135 -6.96 -7.34 -20.96
N SER A 136 -7.17 -8.40 -20.17
CA SER A 136 -7.97 -8.36 -18.95
C SER A 136 -7.09 -7.97 -17.76
N LEU A 137 -7.22 -6.73 -17.28
CA LEU A 137 -6.58 -6.30 -16.04
C LEU A 137 -7.33 -6.81 -14.81
N ASN A 138 -6.63 -7.62 -14.02
CA ASN A 138 -7.01 -8.00 -12.68
C ASN A 138 -6.24 -7.13 -11.65
N THR A 139 -6.88 -6.83 -10.52
CA THR A 139 -6.23 -6.10 -9.42
C THR A 139 -6.33 -6.89 -8.13
N GLY A 140 -5.36 -6.72 -7.24
CA GLY A 140 -5.38 -7.45 -5.98
C GLY A 140 -4.39 -6.97 -4.95
N ARG A 141 -4.02 -7.88 -4.05
CA ARG A 141 -3.20 -7.59 -2.89
C ARG A 141 -1.90 -8.38 -2.96
N ILE A 142 -0.87 -7.85 -2.32
CA ILE A 142 0.38 -8.55 -2.06
C ILE A 142 0.50 -8.82 -0.56
N ARG A 143 1.26 -9.86 -0.21
CA ARG A 143 1.38 -10.38 1.16
C ARG A 143 1.77 -9.31 2.18
N ASP A 144 2.76 -8.49 1.87
CA ASP A 144 3.43 -7.64 2.86
C ASP A 144 2.79 -6.25 3.00
N GLN A 145 1.76 -5.95 2.22
CA GLN A 145 1.10 -4.64 2.24
C GLN A 145 -0.34 -4.75 2.70
N TRP A 146 -0.71 -3.88 3.64
CA TRP A 146 -2.07 -3.79 4.15
C TRP A 146 -2.78 -2.58 3.54
N HIS A 147 -3.77 -2.86 2.69
CA HIS A 147 -4.56 -1.85 1.99
C HIS A 147 -3.68 -0.73 1.39
N THR A 148 -3.99 0.53 1.66
CA THR A 148 -3.36 1.71 1.07
C THR A 148 -2.03 2.08 1.72
N MET A 149 -1.36 1.13 2.38
CA MET A 149 -0.03 1.30 2.98
C MET A 149 0.07 2.39 4.05
N THR A 150 -1.05 2.87 4.60
CA THR A 150 -1.09 3.91 5.65
C THR A 150 -0.42 3.46 6.96
N ARG A 151 -0.22 2.15 7.14
CA ARG A 151 0.54 1.55 8.23
C ARG A 151 1.78 0.81 7.73
N THR A 152 1.61 -0.12 6.80
CA THR A 152 2.71 -0.97 6.32
C THR A 152 3.77 -0.20 5.55
N GLY A 153 3.40 0.91 4.89
CA GLY A 153 4.34 1.81 4.25
C GLY A 153 5.17 2.68 5.20
N LEU A 154 4.98 2.56 6.53
CA LEU A 154 5.87 3.16 7.53
C LEU A 154 6.99 2.20 7.96
N ALA A 155 6.85 0.90 7.69
CA ALA A 155 7.84 -0.11 8.03
C ALA A 155 8.63 -0.48 6.77
N ALA A 156 9.88 -0.02 6.69
CA ALA A 156 10.77 -0.25 5.54
C ALA A 156 10.87 -1.74 5.17
N ASP A 157 10.97 -2.62 6.17
CA ASP A 157 11.05 -4.07 5.98
C ASP A 157 9.85 -4.66 5.21
N LEU A 158 8.64 -4.14 5.40
CA LEU A 158 7.45 -4.59 4.66
C LEU A 158 7.43 -4.12 3.20
N CYS A 159 8.25 -3.12 2.85
CA CYS A 159 8.36 -2.59 1.50
C CYS A 159 9.40 -3.35 0.65
N ARG A 160 10.28 -4.15 1.25
CA ARG A 160 11.45 -4.71 0.55
C ARG A 160 11.13 -5.71 -0.57
N HIS A 161 10.14 -6.59 -0.42
CA HIS A 161 9.84 -7.61 -1.45
C HIS A 161 9.21 -7.03 -2.71
N ALA A 162 8.44 -5.96 -2.57
CA ALA A 162 7.79 -5.25 -3.66
C ALA A 162 7.87 -3.76 -3.36
N PRO A 163 9.02 -3.13 -3.63
CA PRO A 163 9.27 -1.73 -3.27
C PRO A 163 8.42 -0.77 -4.11
N GLU A 164 8.02 -1.20 -5.31
CA GLU A 164 7.44 -0.35 -6.34
C GLU A 164 6.20 -1.02 -6.97
N PRO A 165 5.26 -0.21 -7.50
CA PRO A 165 4.16 -0.73 -8.29
C PRO A 165 4.69 -1.58 -9.44
N PHE A 166 4.08 -2.75 -9.64
CA PHE A 166 4.39 -3.64 -10.75
C PHE A 166 3.13 -4.10 -11.47
N VAL A 167 3.28 -4.46 -12.73
CA VAL A 167 2.26 -5.15 -13.53
C VAL A 167 2.81 -6.51 -13.98
N GLU A 168 2.14 -7.58 -13.57
CA GLU A 168 2.48 -8.93 -14.00
C GLU A 168 1.82 -9.25 -15.34
N MET A 169 2.55 -9.91 -16.22
CA MET A 169 2.08 -10.32 -17.54
C MET A 169 2.80 -11.59 -18.01
N HIS A 170 2.18 -12.30 -18.95
CA HIS A 170 2.80 -13.46 -19.58
C HIS A 170 3.87 -13.03 -20.60
N GLN A 171 4.86 -13.90 -20.87
CA GLN A 171 5.95 -13.67 -21.84
C GLN A 171 5.42 -13.27 -23.22
N VAL A 172 4.42 -13.98 -23.74
CA VAL A 172 3.81 -13.70 -25.06
C VAL A 172 3.24 -12.28 -25.16
N ASP A 173 2.54 -11.80 -24.11
CA ASP A 173 1.95 -10.46 -24.11
C ASP A 173 3.05 -9.39 -24.00
N ALA A 174 4.10 -9.66 -23.23
CA ALA A 174 5.26 -8.77 -23.10
C ALA A 174 6.01 -8.64 -24.44
N GLU A 175 6.25 -9.75 -25.13
CA GLU A 175 6.91 -9.79 -26.44
C GLU A 175 6.10 -9.04 -27.49
N ALA A 176 4.79 -9.30 -27.57
CA ALA A 176 3.88 -8.61 -28.49
C ALA A 176 3.88 -7.08 -28.26
N ALA A 177 4.08 -6.62 -27.02
CA ALA A 177 4.15 -5.22 -26.66
C ALA A 177 5.58 -4.62 -26.65
N GLY A 178 6.62 -5.43 -26.92
CA GLY A 178 8.03 -5.02 -26.85
C GLY A 178 8.49 -4.60 -25.44
N ILE A 179 7.93 -5.22 -24.40
CA ILE A 179 8.21 -4.94 -22.99
C ILE A 179 9.24 -5.95 -22.46
N ARG A 180 10.19 -5.46 -21.66
CA ARG A 180 11.20 -6.28 -20.98
C ARG A 180 10.96 -6.33 -19.48
N GLU A 181 11.47 -7.36 -18.82
CA GLU A 181 11.48 -7.48 -17.35
C GLU A 181 12.04 -6.20 -16.70
N GLY A 182 11.36 -5.69 -15.68
CA GLY A 182 11.75 -4.49 -14.95
C GLY A 182 11.62 -3.17 -15.71
N ALA A 183 11.12 -3.17 -16.96
CA ALA A 183 10.88 -1.93 -17.69
C ALA A 183 9.64 -1.20 -17.15
N LEU A 184 9.68 0.13 -17.10
CA LEU A 184 8.49 0.93 -16.84
C LEU A 184 7.46 0.70 -17.96
N THR A 185 6.25 0.35 -17.56
CA THR A 185 5.15 -0.04 -18.44
C THR A 185 3.91 0.76 -18.10
N ARG A 186 3.31 1.37 -19.13
CA ARG A 186 2.02 2.02 -19.06
C ARG A 186 0.91 0.99 -19.23
N VAL A 187 0.03 0.90 -18.25
CA VAL A 187 -1.24 0.18 -18.32
C VAL A 187 -2.32 1.22 -18.60
N VAL A 188 -2.99 1.11 -19.73
CA VAL A 188 -3.98 2.10 -20.20
C VAL A 188 -5.33 1.42 -20.33
N THR A 189 -6.36 2.04 -19.76
CA THR A 189 -7.77 1.65 -19.92
C THR A 189 -8.57 2.80 -20.51
N ARG A 190 -9.88 2.65 -20.64
CA ARG A 190 -10.77 3.78 -20.99
C ARG A 190 -10.81 4.88 -19.94
N ARG A 191 -10.49 4.56 -18.67
CA ARG A 191 -10.62 5.47 -17.53
C ARG A 191 -9.37 6.31 -17.28
N GLY A 192 -8.21 5.80 -17.66
CA GLY A 192 -6.95 6.47 -17.44
C GLY A 192 -5.77 5.54 -17.65
N GLU A 193 -4.67 5.89 -17.01
CA GLU A 193 -3.44 5.13 -17.10
C GLU A 193 -2.69 5.07 -15.78
N ALA A 194 -1.88 4.03 -15.65
CA ALA A 194 -0.92 3.87 -14.58
C ALA A 194 0.42 3.40 -15.15
N VAL A 195 1.51 3.73 -14.46
CA VAL A 195 2.87 3.32 -14.81
C VAL A 195 3.44 2.46 -13.69
N ALA A 196 3.91 1.28 -14.04
CA ALA A 196 4.42 0.29 -13.11
C ALA A 196 5.58 -0.48 -13.74
N LEU A 197 6.40 -1.15 -12.93
CA LEU A 197 7.46 -2.04 -13.43
C LEU A 197 6.83 -3.31 -14.03
N ALA A 198 7.26 -3.71 -15.22
CA ALA A 198 6.86 -5.00 -15.78
C ALA A 198 7.48 -6.14 -14.96
N ARG A 199 6.66 -7.13 -14.64
CA ARG A 199 7.09 -8.44 -14.13
C ARG A 199 6.57 -9.53 -15.05
N ILE A 200 7.47 -10.16 -15.78
CA ILE A 200 7.13 -11.21 -16.73
C ILE A 200 7.15 -12.54 -16.00
N THR A 201 6.05 -13.28 -16.08
CA THR A 201 5.88 -14.54 -15.35
C THR A 201 4.90 -15.47 -16.07
N ASP A 202 5.20 -16.76 -16.03
CA ASP A 202 4.34 -17.85 -16.46
C ASP A 202 3.13 -18.10 -15.53
N ARG A 203 3.10 -17.47 -14.35
CA ARG A 203 1.97 -17.50 -13.43
C ARG A 203 0.76 -16.71 -13.94
N GLN A 204 0.99 -15.79 -14.86
CA GLN A 204 -0.08 -15.07 -15.54
C GLN A 204 -0.48 -15.80 -16.83
N ARG A 205 -1.78 -15.85 -17.09
CA ARG A 205 -2.30 -16.41 -18.34
C ARG A 205 -2.09 -15.39 -19.48
N PRO A 206 -1.79 -15.84 -20.72
CA PRO A 206 -1.83 -14.97 -21.89
C PRO A 206 -3.16 -14.20 -21.98
N GLY A 207 -3.10 -12.92 -22.34
CA GLY A 207 -4.27 -12.03 -22.38
C GLY A 207 -4.70 -11.48 -21.01
N GLY A 208 -4.03 -11.88 -19.92
CA GLY A 208 -4.30 -11.41 -18.56
C GLY A 208 -3.13 -10.63 -17.98
N VAL A 209 -3.43 -9.53 -17.28
CA VAL A 209 -2.42 -8.76 -16.53
C VAL A 209 -2.87 -8.51 -15.11
N PHE A 210 -1.93 -8.41 -14.17
CA PHE A 210 -2.25 -8.18 -12.75
C PHE A 210 -1.49 -6.97 -12.21
N MET A 211 -2.19 -6.06 -11.53
CA MET A 211 -1.56 -4.93 -10.85
C MET A 211 -2.08 -4.81 -9.41
N PRO A 212 -1.20 -4.77 -8.38
CA PRO A 212 -1.67 -4.59 -7.02
C PRO A 212 -2.28 -3.20 -6.76
N MET A 213 -3.14 -3.10 -5.75
CA MET A 213 -3.92 -1.89 -5.44
C MET A 213 -3.32 -0.97 -4.38
N HIS A 214 -2.17 -1.33 -3.82
CA HIS A 214 -1.67 -0.75 -2.58
C HIS A 214 -1.14 0.68 -2.70
N TRP A 215 -0.46 1.01 -3.80
CA TRP A 215 0.18 2.30 -3.94
C TRP A 215 -0.81 3.44 -4.12
N THR A 216 -0.57 4.53 -3.40
CA THR A 216 -1.35 5.77 -3.41
C THR A 216 -0.52 6.94 -3.93
N ASP A 217 -1.09 8.14 -4.02
CA ASP A 217 -0.36 9.36 -4.38
C ASP A 217 0.85 9.65 -3.49
N ALA A 218 0.78 9.32 -2.21
CA ALA A 218 1.90 9.50 -1.29
C ALA A 218 3.14 8.65 -1.65
N PHE A 219 2.96 7.54 -2.39
CA PHE A 219 4.03 6.60 -2.71
C PHE A 219 4.32 6.55 -4.20
N ALA A 220 3.31 6.41 -5.05
CA ALA A 220 3.47 6.39 -6.50
C ALA A 220 2.23 6.98 -7.19
N PRO A 221 2.17 8.31 -7.41
CA PRO A 221 1.02 8.98 -8.03
C PRO A 221 0.57 8.39 -9.37
N SER A 222 1.54 8.05 -10.22
CA SER A 222 1.28 7.41 -11.51
C SER A 222 1.11 5.88 -11.40
N GLY A 223 1.40 5.26 -10.25
CA GLY A 223 1.38 3.81 -10.07
C GLY A 223 0.10 3.25 -9.45
N ARG A 224 -1.04 3.94 -9.59
CA ARG A 224 -2.31 3.60 -8.93
C ARG A 224 -3.22 2.78 -9.83
N SER A 225 -3.41 1.49 -9.52
CA SER A 225 -4.31 0.63 -10.30
C SER A 225 -5.80 0.99 -10.14
N ASN A 226 -6.22 1.52 -8.98
CA ASN A 226 -7.62 1.87 -8.74
C ASN A 226 -8.15 2.94 -9.71
N ALA A 227 -7.28 3.80 -10.25
CA ALA A 227 -7.65 4.81 -11.25
C ALA A 227 -8.04 4.20 -12.61
N LEU A 228 -7.71 2.93 -12.84
CA LEU A 228 -7.95 2.24 -14.09
C LEU A 228 -9.34 1.61 -14.18
N ILE A 229 -9.99 1.37 -13.03
CA ILE A 229 -11.17 0.52 -12.92
C ILE A 229 -12.44 1.27 -13.34
N ALA A 230 -13.29 0.61 -14.14
CA ALA A 230 -14.63 1.08 -14.45
C ALA A 230 -15.52 1.12 -13.19
N PRO A 231 -16.51 2.02 -13.10
CA PRO A 231 -17.37 2.17 -11.93
C PRO A 231 -18.58 1.22 -12.03
N ASN A 232 -18.35 0.01 -12.56
CA ASN A 232 -19.39 -1.00 -12.73
C ASN A 232 -19.68 -1.65 -11.39
N VAL A 233 -20.96 -1.77 -11.04
CA VAL A 233 -21.42 -2.35 -9.78
C VAL A 233 -22.48 -3.41 -10.02
N ASP A 234 -22.48 -4.43 -9.18
CA ASP A 234 -23.60 -5.37 -9.12
C ASP A 234 -24.88 -4.61 -8.69
N PRO A 235 -25.98 -4.70 -9.45
CA PRO A 235 -27.19 -3.92 -9.19
C PRO A 235 -27.91 -4.31 -7.89
N THR A 236 -27.61 -5.47 -7.30
CA THR A 236 -28.25 -5.92 -6.06
C THR A 236 -27.49 -5.46 -4.82
N SER A 237 -26.17 -5.65 -4.81
CA SER A 237 -25.30 -5.42 -3.66
C SER A 237 -24.54 -4.10 -3.70
N GLY A 238 -24.48 -3.44 -4.87
CA GLY A 238 -23.62 -2.28 -5.11
C GLY A 238 -22.12 -2.61 -5.11
N GLN A 239 -21.74 -3.89 -5.11
CA GLN A 239 -20.33 -4.29 -5.09
C GLN A 239 -19.65 -4.00 -6.44
N PRO A 240 -18.48 -3.35 -6.44
CA PRO A 240 -17.78 -2.97 -7.67
C PRO A 240 -17.02 -4.14 -8.33
N GLU A 241 -16.96 -4.12 -9.66
CA GLU A 241 -16.28 -5.13 -10.49
C GLU A 241 -14.75 -4.90 -10.57
N PHE A 242 -14.03 -5.09 -9.46
CA PHE A 242 -12.58 -4.81 -9.40
C PHE A 242 -11.66 -5.84 -10.08
N LYS A 243 -12.20 -6.93 -10.61
CA LYS A 243 -11.41 -8.13 -11.00
C LYS A 243 -11.29 -8.31 -12.51
N HIS A 244 -11.91 -7.42 -13.26
CA HIS A 244 -11.81 -7.36 -14.71
C HIS A 244 -11.87 -5.91 -15.17
N THR A 245 -10.94 -5.51 -16.03
CA THR A 245 -10.98 -4.21 -16.69
C THR A 245 -10.23 -4.34 -18.01
N PRO A 246 -10.84 -4.03 -19.17
CA PRO A 246 -10.14 -4.02 -20.44
C PRO A 246 -8.98 -3.02 -20.43
N ALA A 247 -7.79 -3.50 -20.77
CA ALA A 247 -6.56 -2.74 -20.75
C ALA A 247 -5.69 -3.01 -21.98
N ARG A 248 -4.74 -2.11 -22.22
CA ARG A 248 -3.59 -2.34 -23.10
C ARG A 248 -2.31 -1.92 -22.38
N ILE A 249 -1.21 -2.58 -22.71
CA ILE A 249 0.11 -2.27 -22.14
C ILE A 249 1.06 -1.74 -23.20
N ARG A 250 1.94 -0.82 -22.82
CA ARG A 250 3.02 -0.28 -23.67
C ARG A 250 4.22 0.11 -22.82
N ALA A 251 5.43 0.00 -23.36
CA ALA A 251 6.61 0.55 -22.70
C ALA A 251 6.46 2.06 -22.44
N TYR A 252 6.90 2.53 -21.27
CA TYR A 252 6.86 3.95 -20.90
C TYR A 252 7.85 4.80 -21.71
N ARG A 253 9.03 4.23 -22.02
CA ARG A 253 10.13 4.85 -22.79
C ARG A 253 10.62 6.16 -22.16
N GLU A 254 11.17 6.06 -20.96
CA GLU A 254 11.87 7.18 -20.33
C GLU A 254 13.09 7.62 -21.16
N THR A 255 13.35 8.93 -21.22
CA THR A 255 14.54 9.52 -21.85
C THR A 255 15.67 9.71 -20.84
N TRP A 256 15.33 9.71 -19.55
CA TRP A 256 16.26 9.77 -18.44
C TRP A 256 15.62 9.17 -17.18
N LYS A 257 16.47 8.75 -16.25
CA LYS A 257 16.07 8.16 -14.98
C LYS A 257 17.03 8.55 -13.88
N GLY A 258 16.55 8.44 -12.66
CA GLY A 258 17.36 8.70 -11.49
C GLY A 258 16.69 8.25 -10.21
N PHE A 259 17.43 8.44 -9.13
CA PHE A 259 16.91 8.27 -7.79
C PHE A 259 17.47 9.32 -6.85
N PHE A 260 16.76 9.53 -5.76
CA PHE A 260 17.14 10.43 -4.70
C PHE A 260 16.91 9.79 -3.33
N LEU A 261 17.95 9.71 -2.51
CA LEU A 261 17.84 9.31 -1.11
C LEU A 261 17.93 10.55 -0.23
N SER A 262 17.03 10.68 0.74
CA SER A 262 17.04 11.78 1.72
C SER A 262 16.58 11.30 3.08
N ARG A 263 16.95 12.03 4.14
CA ARG A 263 16.38 11.76 5.47
C ARG A 263 14.90 12.13 5.55
N ASP A 264 14.51 13.15 4.78
CA ASP A 264 13.14 13.66 4.77
C ASP A 264 12.26 12.97 3.73
N ILE A 265 10.96 12.94 4.02
CA ILE A 265 9.93 12.50 3.10
C ILE A 265 9.68 13.61 2.08
N LEU A 266 9.82 13.30 0.80
CA LEU A 266 9.50 14.22 -0.28
C LEU A 266 8.25 13.76 -1.04
N GLY A 267 7.44 14.75 -1.43
CA GLY A 267 6.38 14.57 -2.41
C GLY A 267 6.93 14.58 -3.84
N ALA A 268 6.17 14.02 -4.78
CA ALA A 268 6.51 14.13 -6.19
C ALA A 268 6.56 15.60 -6.63
N PRO A 269 7.60 16.05 -7.37
CA PRO A 269 7.62 17.36 -7.98
C PRO A 269 6.36 17.60 -8.83
N THR A 270 5.68 18.73 -8.60
CA THR A 270 4.46 19.10 -9.35
C THR A 270 4.80 19.72 -10.70
N GLY A 271 3.89 19.62 -11.66
CA GLY A 271 4.04 20.24 -12.98
C GLY A 271 5.06 19.57 -13.90
N GLN A 272 5.49 18.35 -13.59
CA GLN A 272 6.46 17.58 -14.38
C GLN A 272 5.83 16.27 -14.87
N ASP A 273 6.01 15.92 -16.16
CA ASP A 273 5.72 14.57 -16.66
C ASP A 273 6.81 13.60 -16.16
N LEU A 274 6.59 13.10 -14.94
CA LEU A 274 7.57 12.34 -14.16
C LEU A 274 6.89 11.15 -13.49
N VAL A 275 7.40 9.95 -13.74
CA VAL A 275 7.10 8.79 -12.89
C VAL A 275 7.86 8.97 -11.59
N TRP A 276 7.16 8.92 -10.46
CA TRP A 276 7.73 9.09 -9.12
C TRP A 276 7.28 7.94 -8.23
N ARG A 277 8.23 7.30 -7.53
CA ARG A 277 7.99 6.18 -6.62
C ARG A 277 8.82 6.36 -5.36
N ARG A 278 8.18 6.48 -4.20
CA ARG A 278 8.81 6.57 -2.89
C ARG A 278 8.86 5.19 -2.22
N ILE A 279 10.03 4.83 -1.72
CA ILE A 279 10.35 3.56 -1.08
C ILE A 279 10.98 3.88 0.29
N PRO A 280 10.29 3.61 1.40
CA PRO A 280 10.86 3.78 2.73
C PRO A 280 12.05 2.83 2.97
N GLN A 281 13.13 3.35 3.53
CA GLN A 281 14.31 2.60 3.98
C GLN A 281 14.51 2.78 5.48
N ASP A 282 15.37 1.96 6.10
CA ASP A 282 15.56 1.95 7.57
C ASP A 282 16.01 3.33 8.12
N ALA A 283 16.88 4.04 7.39
CA ALA A 283 17.47 5.32 7.83
C ALA A 283 17.23 6.50 6.86
N CYS A 284 16.49 6.29 5.77
CA CYS A 284 16.21 7.31 4.76
C CYS A 284 14.94 7.00 3.95
N GLN A 285 14.60 7.90 3.04
CA GLN A 285 13.55 7.77 2.06
C GLN A 285 14.20 7.72 0.67
N GLN A 286 13.95 6.65 -0.07
CA GLN A 286 14.39 6.51 -1.45
C GLN A 286 13.26 6.94 -2.38
N HIS A 287 13.60 7.71 -3.41
CA HIS A 287 12.67 8.19 -4.41
C HIS A 287 13.21 7.82 -5.78
N GLU A 288 12.56 6.91 -6.50
CA GLU A 288 12.89 6.51 -7.86
C GLU A 288 12.05 7.32 -8.84
N PHE A 289 12.69 7.85 -9.89
CA PHE A 289 11.98 8.64 -10.88
C PHE A 289 12.51 8.47 -12.30
N ALA A 290 11.61 8.71 -13.26
CA ALA A 290 11.90 8.62 -14.68
C ALA A 290 11.07 9.63 -15.46
N GLY A 291 11.74 10.38 -16.33
CA GLY A 291 11.10 11.43 -17.14
C GLY A 291 11.20 11.13 -18.63
N ARG A 292 10.42 11.87 -19.41
CA ARG A 292 10.44 11.84 -20.89
C ARG A 292 10.83 13.19 -21.50
N GLY A 293 11.15 14.18 -20.67
CA GLY A 293 11.64 15.48 -21.09
C GLY A 293 13.14 15.51 -21.36
N ASP A 294 13.67 16.72 -21.40
CA ASP A 294 15.04 17.06 -21.76
C ASP A 294 15.88 17.42 -20.53
N THR A 295 17.02 18.09 -20.77
CA THR A 295 17.91 18.58 -19.72
C THR A 295 17.23 19.59 -18.80
N ASP A 296 16.36 20.46 -19.32
CA ASP A 296 15.65 21.46 -18.51
C ASP A 296 14.71 20.79 -17.51
N GLN A 297 14.01 19.73 -17.94
CA GLN A 297 13.21 18.91 -17.02
C GLN A 297 14.07 18.34 -15.88
N ARG A 298 15.24 17.80 -16.23
CA ARG A 298 16.17 17.19 -15.27
C ARG A 298 16.69 18.20 -14.25
N ASP A 299 17.07 19.38 -14.71
CA ASP A 299 17.57 20.46 -13.87
C ASP A 299 16.47 21.04 -12.98
N ALA A 300 15.23 21.15 -13.48
CA ALA A 300 14.08 21.54 -12.69
C ALA A 300 13.80 20.54 -11.55
N VAL A 301 13.83 19.24 -11.85
CA VAL A 301 13.68 18.18 -10.83
C VAL A 301 14.81 18.27 -9.80
N ARG A 302 16.07 18.35 -10.23
CA ARG A 302 17.23 18.49 -9.34
C ARG A 302 17.11 19.70 -8.43
N LYS A 303 16.70 20.86 -8.96
CA LYS A 303 16.48 22.10 -8.19
C LYS A 303 15.40 21.95 -7.10
N VAL A 304 14.34 21.21 -7.38
CA VAL A 304 13.29 20.91 -6.39
C VAL A 304 13.83 19.99 -5.30
N LEU A 305 14.52 18.90 -5.68
CA LEU A 305 15.06 17.91 -4.74
C LEU A 305 16.15 18.49 -3.83
N SER A 306 16.98 19.39 -4.35
CA SER A 306 18.07 19.99 -3.59
C SER A 306 17.65 21.22 -2.78
N ARG A 307 16.38 21.63 -2.83
CA ARG A 307 15.90 22.84 -2.16
C ARG A 307 16.01 22.70 -0.64
N GLY A 308 16.74 23.63 -0.02
CA GLY A 308 16.91 23.66 1.43
C GLY A 308 17.95 22.68 1.99
N LEU A 309 18.63 21.91 1.13
CA LEU A 309 19.78 21.11 1.56
C LEU A 309 20.95 22.03 1.90
N ILE A 310 21.60 21.75 3.03
CA ILE A 310 22.74 22.49 3.55
C ILE A 310 23.88 21.51 3.80
N GLY A 311 25.10 21.87 3.45
CA GLY A 311 26.31 21.07 3.69
C GLY A 311 27.29 21.16 2.53
N GLU A 312 28.39 20.42 2.66
CA GLU A 312 29.34 20.19 1.57
C GLU A 312 28.69 19.34 0.48
N VAL A 313 28.91 19.70 -0.78
CA VAL A 313 28.39 18.96 -1.93
C VAL A 313 29.54 18.26 -2.62
N VAL A 314 29.44 16.94 -2.68
CA VAL A 314 30.32 16.07 -3.46
C VAL A 314 29.62 15.77 -4.77
N ALA A 315 30.18 16.24 -5.90
CA ALA A 315 29.51 16.18 -7.20
C ALA A 315 30.37 15.56 -8.30
N TYR A 316 29.71 14.86 -9.23
CA TYR A 316 30.28 14.34 -10.47
C TYR A 316 29.27 14.52 -11.60
N GLU A 317 29.76 14.96 -12.76
CA GLU A 317 28.96 15.12 -13.96
C GLU A 317 29.72 14.61 -15.18
N ASP A 318 29.00 13.89 -16.05
CA ASP A 318 29.44 13.49 -17.37
C ASP A 318 28.34 13.84 -18.39
N PRO A 319 28.51 14.93 -19.16
CA PRO A 319 27.52 15.36 -20.15
C PRO A 319 27.25 14.30 -21.23
N GLY A 320 28.23 13.45 -21.57
CA GLY A 320 28.09 12.47 -22.65
C GLY A 320 27.08 11.36 -22.33
N SER A 321 27.13 10.80 -21.12
CA SER A 321 26.12 9.83 -20.64
C SER A 321 24.93 10.50 -19.92
N GLY A 322 24.94 11.83 -19.85
CA GLY A 322 24.06 12.62 -18.99
C GLY A 322 24.16 12.21 -17.52
N SER A 323 25.25 11.59 -17.06
CA SER A 323 25.36 11.13 -15.68
C SER A 323 25.57 12.32 -14.75
N ARG A 324 24.76 12.41 -13.70
CA ARG A 324 24.94 13.37 -12.60
C ARG A 324 24.86 12.65 -11.27
N ARG A 325 25.79 12.94 -10.38
CA ARG A 325 25.84 12.40 -9.03
C ARG A 325 26.12 13.53 -8.08
N GLU A 326 25.31 13.68 -7.05
CA GLU A 326 25.50 14.68 -6.02
C GLU A 326 25.22 14.06 -4.66
N ALA A 327 26.06 14.33 -3.68
CA ALA A 327 25.85 13.92 -2.31
C ALA A 327 26.07 15.12 -1.38
N TRP A 328 25.11 15.36 -0.49
CA TRP A 328 25.16 16.43 0.50
C TRP A 328 25.61 15.85 1.83
N VAL A 329 26.70 16.39 2.37
CA VAL A 329 27.28 15.96 3.64
C VAL A 329 27.29 17.15 4.60
N ARG A 330 26.71 16.97 5.78
CA ARG A 330 26.68 17.99 6.83
C ARG A 330 27.17 17.37 8.13
N ASP A 331 28.12 18.03 8.79
CA ASP A 331 28.71 17.56 10.05
C ASP A 331 29.23 16.11 9.96
N GLY A 332 29.82 15.77 8.80
CA GLY A 332 30.32 14.43 8.49
C GLY A 332 29.23 13.39 8.17
N ARG A 333 27.95 13.74 8.19
CA ARG A 333 26.81 12.83 7.94
C ARG A 333 26.23 13.02 6.56
N LEU A 334 25.81 11.90 5.94
CA LEU A 334 25.05 11.95 4.70
C LEU A 334 23.65 12.52 4.95
N VAL A 335 23.29 13.54 4.18
CA VAL A 335 21.98 14.23 4.24
C VAL A 335 21.09 13.81 3.08
N ALA A 336 21.67 13.78 1.87
CA ALA A 336 20.97 13.38 0.66
C ALA A 336 21.95 12.89 -0.42
N VAL A 337 21.42 12.13 -1.37
CA VAL A 337 22.15 11.61 -2.53
C VAL A 337 21.25 11.65 -3.76
N LEU A 338 21.73 12.22 -4.86
CA LEU A 338 21.07 12.26 -6.16
C LEU A 338 21.92 11.51 -7.18
N PHE A 339 21.29 10.60 -7.93
CA PHE A 339 21.87 10.00 -9.14
C PHE A 339 20.89 10.16 -10.30
N MET A 340 21.38 10.63 -11.44
CA MET A 340 20.59 10.76 -12.68
C MET A 340 21.44 10.33 -13.88
N THR A 341 20.80 9.83 -14.93
CA THR A 341 21.47 9.46 -16.19
C THR A 341 20.46 9.39 -17.34
N THR A 342 20.92 9.61 -18.58
CA THR A 342 20.12 9.41 -19.80
C THR A 342 20.34 8.01 -20.38
N THR A 343 21.59 7.55 -20.43
CA THR A 343 21.96 6.28 -21.08
C THR A 343 22.72 5.30 -20.17
N GLY A 344 23.17 5.76 -19.00
CA GLY A 344 23.98 4.98 -18.07
C GLY A 344 23.20 4.03 -17.16
N ARG A 345 23.96 3.25 -16.37
CA ARG A 345 23.42 2.36 -15.33
C ARG A 345 23.48 3.06 -13.98
N LEU A 346 22.35 3.05 -13.27
CA LEU A 346 22.25 3.54 -11.90
C LEU A 346 22.77 2.46 -10.93
N PRO A 347 23.52 2.84 -9.87
CA PRO A 347 24.06 1.87 -8.91
C PRO A 347 22.99 1.20 -8.05
N PRO A 348 23.27 0.06 -7.40
CA PRO A 348 22.37 -0.50 -6.38
C PRO A 348 22.12 0.50 -5.25
N ARG A 349 20.92 0.48 -4.65
CA ARG A 349 20.51 1.48 -3.63
C ARG A 349 20.87 1.06 -2.21
N ASP A 350 20.93 -0.24 -1.93
CA ASP A 350 21.09 -0.78 -0.58
C ASP A 350 22.34 -0.22 0.13
N TRP A 351 23.51 -0.25 -0.51
CA TRP A 351 24.73 0.27 0.10
C TRP A 351 24.68 1.79 0.33
N LEU A 352 23.98 2.55 -0.52
CA LEU A 352 23.78 3.99 -0.32
C LEU A 352 22.84 4.25 0.85
N ALA A 353 21.76 3.47 0.99
CA ALA A 353 20.85 3.55 2.12
C ALA A 353 21.56 3.23 3.45
N ASP A 354 22.46 2.24 3.44
CA ASP A 354 23.27 1.89 4.62
C ASP A 354 24.18 3.05 5.09
N LEU A 355 24.67 3.91 4.18
CA LEU A 355 25.46 5.09 4.55
C LEU A 355 24.66 6.11 5.38
N PHE A 356 23.32 6.14 5.28
CA PHE A 356 22.49 7.04 6.08
C PHE A 356 22.43 6.63 7.56
N SER A 357 22.72 5.37 7.86
CA SER A 357 22.81 4.83 9.22
C SER A 357 24.15 5.16 9.89
N MET A 358 25.15 5.59 9.12
CA MET A 358 26.46 5.94 9.67
C MET A 358 26.41 7.28 10.43
N PRO A 359 26.95 7.37 11.66
CA PRO A 359 27.01 8.61 12.42
C PRO A 359 28.01 9.61 11.85
N VAL A 360 29.05 9.14 11.16
CA VAL A 360 30.03 9.93 10.40
C VAL A 360 30.51 9.08 9.22
N LEU A 361 30.62 9.67 8.03
CA LEU A 361 31.13 9.00 6.83
C LEU A 361 32.66 8.85 6.89
N SER A 362 33.16 7.65 6.59
CA SER A 362 34.59 7.44 6.38
C SER A 362 35.07 8.11 5.07
N ARG A 363 36.38 8.33 4.95
CA ARG A 363 36.98 8.86 3.71
C ARG A 363 36.68 7.99 2.49
N ASP A 364 36.68 6.67 2.67
CA ASP A 364 36.37 5.70 1.62
C ASP A 364 34.89 5.76 1.22
N ALA A 365 33.99 5.87 2.20
CA ALA A 365 32.56 6.05 1.94
C ALA A 365 32.28 7.35 1.18
N ARG A 366 32.99 8.44 1.52
CA ARG A 366 32.88 9.71 0.80
C ARG A 366 33.37 9.59 -0.64
N SER A 367 34.48 8.87 -0.86
CA SER A 367 35.01 8.64 -2.21
C SER A 367 34.09 7.74 -3.04
N ALA A 368 33.48 6.72 -2.42
CA ALA A 368 32.51 5.83 -3.05
C ALA A 368 31.27 6.56 -3.61
N LEU A 369 30.84 7.65 -2.97
CA LEU A 369 29.74 8.50 -3.46
C LEU A 369 30.05 9.11 -4.84
N LEU A 370 31.31 9.50 -5.10
CA LEU A 370 31.75 10.00 -6.42
C LEU A 370 31.79 8.88 -7.46
N PHE A 371 32.41 7.75 -7.10
CA PHE A 371 32.56 6.63 -8.02
C PHE A 371 31.23 5.94 -8.35
N GLY A 372 30.21 6.09 -7.49
CA GLY A 372 28.91 5.46 -7.65
C GLY A 372 28.97 3.94 -7.49
N ARG A 373 29.91 3.42 -6.68
CA ARG A 373 30.05 2.00 -6.38
C ARG A 373 30.54 1.83 -4.94
N PRO A 374 30.13 0.76 -4.22
CA PRO A 374 30.57 0.54 -2.86
C PRO A 374 32.11 0.42 -2.78
N PRO A 375 32.74 0.80 -1.65
CA PRO A 375 34.13 0.48 -1.39
C PRO A 375 34.29 -1.04 -1.25
N GLY A 376 35.23 -1.64 -1.98
CA GLY A 376 35.45 -3.10 -2.00
C GLY A 376 34.54 -3.86 -2.96
N ALA A 377 34.54 -5.20 -2.87
CA ALA A 377 33.69 -6.05 -3.71
C ALA A 377 32.22 -5.90 -3.29
N PRO A 378 31.28 -5.67 -4.24
CA PRO A 378 29.85 -5.62 -3.92
C PRO A 378 29.38 -6.94 -3.29
N VAL A 379 28.78 -6.87 -2.11
CA VAL A 379 28.08 -8.04 -1.55
C VAL A 379 26.66 -8.04 -2.09
N ASP A 380 26.46 -8.74 -3.20
CA ASP A 380 25.13 -9.00 -3.74
C ASP A 380 24.42 -10.06 -2.89
N LYS A 381 23.42 -9.65 -2.11
CA LYS A 381 22.62 -10.55 -1.27
C LYS A 381 21.55 -11.31 -2.07
N GLY A 382 21.36 -10.99 -3.35
CA GLY A 382 20.27 -11.50 -4.17
C GLY A 382 18.89 -11.02 -3.71
N PRO A 383 17.81 -11.48 -4.36
CA PRO A 383 16.43 -11.17 -3.95
C PRO A 383 16.17 -11.57 -2.50
N LEU A 384 15.44 -10.74 -1.75
CA LEU A 384 15.09 -11.06 -0.37
C LEU A 384 14.18 -12.28 -0.29
N VAL A 385 14.56 -13.28 0.52
CA VAL A 385 13.78 -14.52 0.72
C VAL A 385 12.99 -14.45 2.02
N CYS A 386 13.58 -13.89 3.09
CA CYS A 386 12.94 -13.71 4.38
C CYS A 386 13.07 -12.27 4.88
N VAL A 387 11.94 -11.55 4.97
CA VAL A 387 11.89 -10.19 5.55
C VAL A 387 12.18 -10.19 7.04
N CYS A 388 11.60 -11.13 7.79
CA CYS A 388 11.72 -11.13 9.25
C CYS A 388 13.17 -11.26 9.73
N LEU A 389 14.00 -11.97 8.97
CA LEU A 389 15.42 -12.22 9.28
C LEU A 389 16.39 -11.45 8.38
N LYS A 390 15.87 -10.63 7.44
CA LYS A 390 16.65 -9.87 6.45
C LYS A 390 17.62 -10.75 5.62
N VAL A 391 17.19 -11.95 5.23
CA VAL A 391 18.01 -12.92 4.49
C VAL A 391 17.72 -12.88 2.99
N GLY A 392 18.75 -12.60 2.19
CA GLY A 392 18.70 -12.64 0.73
C GLY A 392 19.04 -14.03 0.15
N ALA A 393 18.60 -14.31 -1.08
CA ALA A 393 18.71 -15.62 -1.72
C ALA A 393 20.16 -16.13 -1.82
N LYS A 394 21.14 -15.22 -1.95
CA LYS A 394 22.56 -15.58 -2.02
C LYS A 394 23.19 -15.85 -0.65
N ALA A 395 22.49 -15.56 0.45
CA ALA A 395 22.94 -15.85 1.81
C ALA A 395 22.45 -17.22 2.34
N VAL A 396 21.64 -17.94 1.54
CA VAL A 396 21.09 -19.28 1.86
C VAL A 396 21.73 -20.37 0.99
N GLN A 397 22.77 -20.01 0.22
CA GLN A 397 23.52 -20.96 -0.62
C GLN A 397 24.72 -21.53 0.13
#